data_AF-A0A9E6JX46-F1
#
_entry.id   AF-A0A9E6JX46-F1
#
_cell.length_a   1.000
_cell.length_b   1.000
_cell.length_c   1.000
_cell.angle_alpha   90.00
_cell.angle_beta   90.00
_cell.angle_gamma   90.00
#
_symmetry.space_group_name_H-M   'P 1'
#
loop_
_entity.id
_entity.type
_entity.pdbx_description
1 polymer ?
#
loop_
_entity_poly.entity_id
_entity_poly.type
_entity_poly.pdbx_seq_one_letter_code
_entity_poly.pdbx_strand_id
1 'polypeptide(L)'
;MNQKDRNKKKLPQQNKPIEIIGKSSNSRWLWYGLAIVVLTTFAIYFKAVKFDFIFNWDDQVYIIENNHVKDLYWANIKLFFTQFYVNNYQPLTMLFYALEYKIGGGNAFIFHLNNILLHIANSILVYILIRKISPKNAVVALITAAFFAVHP
;
A
#
# COMPACT_ATOMS: atom_id res chain seq x y z
N MET A 1 76.90 -23.84 20.33
CA MET A 1 76.90 -23.31 18.95
C MET A 1 75.68 -23.85 18.21
N ASN A 2 74.78 -22.93 17.83
CA ASN A 2 73.67 -22.97 16.85
C ASN A 2 72.72 -24.19 16.78
N GLN A 3 71.43 -24.02 17.13
CA GLN A 3 70.33 -23.35 16.40
C GLN A 3 69.71 -24.19 15.29
N LYS A 4 68.40 -24.44 15.46
CA LYS A 4 67.34 -24.46 14.41
C LYS A 4 67.41 -25.67 13.45
N ASP A 5 66.34 -26.40 13.14
CA ASP A 5 65.03 -25.95 12.68
C ASP A 5 63.98 -27.07 12.87
N ARG A 6 62.83 -26.74 13.48
CA ARG A 6 61.49 -26.66 12.84
C ARG A 6 61.02 -27.93 12.12
N ASN A 7 60.04 -28.60 12.72
CA ASN A 7 58.86 -29.06 11.98
C ASN A 7 57.67 -29.36 12.91
N LYS A 8 57.09 -28.31 13.50
CA LYS A 8 55.68 -28.38 13.93
C LYS A 8 54.83 -28.21 12.67
N LYS A 9 54.28 -29.31 12.15
CA LYS A 9 53.26 -29.29 11.10
C LYS A 9 52.13 -28.35 11.53
N LYS A 10 52.05 -27.18 10.90
CA LYS A 10 50.87 -26.32 11.00
C LYS A 10 49.76 -27.04 10.23
N LEU A 11 48.74 -27.50 10.95
CA LEU A 11 47.48 -27.95 10.36
C LEU A 11 46.93 -26.82 9.47
N PRO A 12 46.33 -27.15 8.30
CA PRO A 12 45.77 -26.15 7.41
C PRO A 12 44.71 -25.33 8.17
N GLN A 13 44.79 -24.02 8.02
CA GLN A 13 43.84 -23.05 8.58
C GLN A 13 42.42 -23.49 8.23
N GLN A 14 41.60 -23.69 9.27
CA GLN A 14 40.16 -23.82 9.13
C GLN A 14 39.63 -22.60 8.38
N ASN A 15 39.22 -22.79 7.12
CA ASN A 15 38.35 -21.84 6.44
C ASN A 15 37.09 -21.73 7.29
N LYS A 16 37.00 -20.66 8.09
CA LYS A 16 35.74 -20.29 8.73
C LYS A 16 34.70 -20.14 7.60
N PRO A 17 33.53 -20.75 7.71
CA PRO A 17 32.49 -20.54 6.73
C PRO A 17 32.25 -19.03 6.62
N ILE A 18 32.18 -18.54 5.39
CA ILE A 18 31.68 -17.20 5.09
C ILE A 18 30.27 -17.18 5.66
N GLU A 19 30.10 -16.62 6.86
CA GLU A 19 28.79 -16.24 7.37
C GLU A 19 28.26 -15.21 6.38
N ILE A 20 27.45 -15.68 5.42
CA ILE A 20 26.59 -14.80 4.65
C ILE A 20 25.64 -14.21 5.69
N ILE A 21 25.93 -12.96 6.08
CA ILE A 21 25.17 -12.17 7.04
C ILE A 21 23.78 -11.91 6.45
N GLY A 22 22.90 -12.91 6.55
CA GLY A 22 21.46 -12.75 6.47
C GLY A 22 20.93 -12.50 7.86
N LYS A 23 21.29 -11.36 8.46
CA LYS A 23 20.80 -10.98 9.79
C LYS A 23 19.27 -11.01 9.72
N SER A 24 18.68 -11.96 10.44
CA SER A 24 17.24 -12.06 10.70
C SER A 24 16.71 -10.67 11.03
N SER A 25 16.05 -10.04 10.07
CA SER A 25 15.27 -8.84 10.31
C SER A 25 14.21 -9.28 11.31
N ASN A 26 14.35 -8.84 12.57
CA ASN A 26 13.40 -9.11 13.65
C ASN A 26 11.95 -8.94 13.15
N SER A 27 11.31 -10.06 12.81
CA SER A 27 10.01 -10.11 12.13
C SER A 27 8.94 -9.32 12.90
N ARG A 28 9.06 -9.29 14.24
CA ARG A 28 8.17 -8.53 15.12
C ARG A 28 8.10 -7.02 14.81
N TRP A 29 9.21 -6.38 14.46
CA TRP A 29 9.20 -4.93 14.12
C TRP A 29 8.48 -4.64 12.81
N LEU A 30 8.47 -5.58 11.86
CA LEU A 30 7.68 -5.46 10.65
C LEU A 30 6.19 -5.44 10.99
N TRP A 31 5.74 -6.41 11.80
CA TRP A 31 4.34 -6.51 12.22
C TRP A 31 3.89 -5.33 13.07
N TYR A 32 4.71 -4.84 14.00
CA TYR A 32 4.39 -3.61 14.74
C TYR A 32 4.28 -2.40 13.83
N GLY A 33 5.20 -2.24 12.87
CA GLY A 33 5.12 -1.15 11.90
C GLY A 33 3.86 -1.21 11.05
N LEU A 34 3.50 -2.41 10.55
CA LEU A 34 2.27 -2.62 9.80
C LEU A 34 1.02 -2.31 10.63
N ALA A 35 0.97 -2.80 11.86
CA ALA A 35 -0.16 -2.53 12.76
C ALA A 35 -0.33 -1.03 13.02
N ILE A 36 0.77 -0.31 13.26
CA ILE A 36 0.73 1.15 13.45
C ILE A 36 0.18 1.84 12.20
N VAL A 37 0.70 1.51 11.02
CA VAL A 37 0.25 2.12 9.75
C VAL A 37 -1.24 1.89 9.53
N VAL A 38 -1.72 0.65 9.72
CA VAL A 38 -3.14 0.32 9.56
C VAL A 38 -4.01 1.06 10.56
N LEU A 39 -3.66 1.00 11.84
CA LEU A 39 -4.46 1.61 12.91
C LEU A 39 -4.51 3.13 12.78
N THR A 40 -3.38 3.78 12.46
CA THR A 40 -3.33 5.23 12.26
C THR A 40 -4.16 5.64 11.04
N THR A 41 -4.00 4.97 9.90
CA THR A 41 -4.79 5.27 8.68
C THR A 41 -6.28 5.11 8.97
N PHE A 42 -6.68 3.99 9.57
CA PHE A 42 -8.08 3.75 9.91
C PHE A 42 -8.61 4.79 10.90
N ALA A 43 -7.87 5.12 11.96
CA ALA A 43 -8.30 6.07 12.97
C ALA A 43 -8.52 7.50 12.42
N ILE A 44 -7.79 7.89 11.39
CA ILE A 44 -7.94 9.21 10.74
C ILE A 44 -9.19 9.24 9.85
N TYR A 45 -9.38 8.20 9.00
CA TYR A 45 -10.42 8.24 7.97
C TYR A 45 -11.70 7.49 8.32
N PHE A 46 -11.80 6.73 9.42
CA PHE A 46 -12.99 5.91 9.69
C PHE A 46 -14.29 6.72 9.75
N LYS A 47 -14.24 8.00 10.11
CA LYS A 47 -15.42 8.85 10.14
C LYS A 47 -15.96 9.16 8.75
N ALA A 48 -15.11 9.09 7.71
CA ALA A 48 -15.50 9.41 6.34
C ALA A 48 -16.61 8.51 5.81
N VAL A 49 -16.69 7.26 6.27
CA VAL A 49 -17.78 6.34 5.86
C VAL A 49 -19.18 6.78 6.30
N LYS A 50 -19.27 7.74 7.24
CA LYS A 50 -20.55 8.27 7.74
C LYS A 50 -21.02 9.52 6.99
N PHE A 51 -20.18 10.09 6.14
CA PHE A 51 -20.56 11.26 5.36
C PHE A 51 -21.23 10.82 4.05
N ASP A 52 -22.17 11.65 3.59
CA ASP A 52 -22.80 11.51 2.29
C ASP A 52 -21.91 12.13 1.20
N PHE A 53 -22.28 11.88 -0.06
CA PHE A 53 -21.63 12.49 -1.21
C PHE A 53 -21.65 14.02 -1.16
N ILE A 54 -20.60 14.64 -1.69
CA ILE A 54 -20.46 16.09 -1.77
C ILE A 54 -21.08 16.58 -3.09
N PHE A 55 -22.13 17.40 -2.97
CA PHE A 55 -22.73 18.07 -4.12
C PHE A 55 -21.87 19.25 -4.61
N ASN A 56 -21.92 19.55 -5.91
CA ASN A 56 -21.10 20.55 -6.61
C ASN A 56 -19.59 20.25 -6.63
N TRP A 57 -19.23 18.98 -6.48
CA TRP A 57 -17.85 18.51 -6.63
C TRP A 57 -17.81 17.29 -7.56
N ASP A 58 -16.77 16.47 -7.45
CA ASP A 58 -16.53 15.32 -8.31
C ASP A 58 -17.59 14.21 -8.14
N ASP A 59 -18.07 13.94 -6.92
CA ASP A 59 -19.11 12.93 -6.64
C ASP A 59 -20.37 13.14 -7.50
N GLN A 60 -20.77 14.40 -7.71
CA GLN A 60 -21.95 14.74 -8.50
C GLN A 60 -21.81 14.24 -9.95
N VAL A 61 -20.71 14.58 -10.60
CA VAL A 61 -20.51 14.33 -12.02
C VAL A 61 -20.01 12.91 -12.31
N TYR A 62 -19.29 12.28 -11.39
CA TYR A 62 -18.77 10.92 -11.59
C TYR A 62 -19.74 9.83 -11.14
N ILE A 63 -20.55 10.08 -10.10
CA ILE A 63 -21.37 9.05 -9.47
C ILE A 63 -22.86 9.38 -9.56
N ILE A 64 -23.29 10.54 -9.05
CA ILE A 64 -24.72 10.84 -8.86
C ILE A 64 -25.43 11.02 -10.22
N GLU A 65 -24.88 11.83 -11.11
CA GLU A 65 -25.47 12.17 -12.40
C GLU A 65 -25.05 11.22 -13.53
N ASN A 66 -24.00 10.42 -13.30
CA ASN A 66 -23.44 9.55 -14.32
C ASN A 66 -24.20 8.24 -14.43
N ASN A 67 -25.07 8.13 -15.44
CA ASN A 67 -25.83 6.90 -15.67
C ASN A 67 -24.97 5.70 -16.08
N HIS A 68 -23.74 5.91 -16.58
CA HIS A 68 -22.88 4.79 -16.97
C HIS A 68 -22.40 3.96 -15.77
N VAL A 69 -22.28 4.55 -14.57
CA VAL A 69 -21.85 3.82 -13.37
C VAL A 69 -22.99 3.11 -12.65
N LYS A 70 -24.25 3.45 -12.94
CA LYS A 70 -25.40 2.87 -12.25
C LYS A 70 -25.67 1.42 -12.65
N ASP A 71 -25.19 1.03 -13.84
CA ASP A 71 -25.36 -0.31 -14.39
C ASP A 71 -24.05 -0.89 -14.92
N LEU A 72 -23.78 -2.16 -14.58
CA LEU A 72 -22.56 -2.87 -14.96
C LEU A 72 -22.70 -3.64 -16.29
N TYR A 73 -23.29 -3.01 -17.31
CA TYR A 73 -23.42 -3.61 -18.63
C TYR A 73 -22.11 -3.57 -19.40
N TRP A 74 -21.88 -4.56 -20.27
CA TRP A 74 -20.69 -4.62 -21.11
C TRP A 74 -20.51 -3.35 -21.98
N ALA A 75 -21.62 -2.76 -22.44
CA ALA A 75 -21.60 -1.49 -23.15
C ALA A 75 -20.99 -0.35 -22.30
N ASN A 76 -21.40 -0.21 -21.04
CA ASN A 76 -20.87 0.80 -20.12
C ASN A 76 -19.40 0.54 -19.78
N ILE A 77 -19.03 -0.73 -19.57
CA ILE A 77 -17.62 -1.10 -19.34
C ILE A 77 -16.76 -0.68 -20.52
N LYS A 78 -17.19 -0.93 -21.77
CA LYS A 78 -16.45 -0.48 -22.96
C LYS A 78 -16.31 1.05 -23.00
N LEU A 79 -17.33 1.80 -22.58
CA LEU A 79 -17.26 3.26 -22.52
C LEU A 79 -16.19 3.74 -21.53
N PHE A 80 -16.04 3.09 -20.38
CA PHE A 80 -14.99 3.44 -19.41
C PHE A 80 -13.59 3.41 -20.01
N PHE A 81 -13.30 2.45 -20.91
CA PHE A 81 -11.99 2.28 -21.56
C PHE A 81 -11.83 3.03 -22.88
N THR A 82 -12.83 3.77 -23.34
CA THR A 82 -12.79 4.45 -24.64
C THR A 82 -13.16 5.94 -24.56
N GLN A 83 -13.72 6.40 -23.45
CA GLN A 83 -14.19 7.77 -23.28
C GLN A 83 -13.46 8.49 -22.15
N PHE A 84 -13.48 9.82 -22.22
CA PHE A 84 -13.04 10.68 -21.13
C PHE A 84 -14.25 11.06 -20.27
N TYR A 85 -14.07 11.09 -18.96
CA TYR A 85 -15.07 11.53 -18.00
C TYR A 85 -14.54 12.77 -17.29
N VAL A 86 -15.28 13.88 -17.35
CA VAL A 86 -14.87 15.17 -16.77
C VAL A 86 -13.45 15.57 -17.24
N ASN A 87 -13.18 15.39 -18.54
CA ASN A 87 -11.88 15.62 -19.19
C ASN A 87 -10.71 14.74 -18.69
N ASN A 88 -10.98 13.66 -17.93
CA ASN A 88 -9.97 12.72 -17.44
C ASN A 88 -10.13 11.33 -18.08
N TYR A 89 -9.01 10.69 -18.42
CA TYR A 89 -8.99 9.28 -18.82
C TYR A 89 -8.68 8.41 -17.59
N GLN A 90 -9.73 7.87 -16.97
CA GLN A 90 -9.63 7.11 -15.71
C GLN A 90 -10.49 5.84 -15.73
N PRO A 91 -10.22 4.91 -16.67
CA PRO A 91 -11.07 3.75 -16.94
C PRO A 91 -11.27 2.84 -15.72
N LEU A 92 -10.20 2.60 -14.95
CA LEU A 92 -10.27 1.75 -13.77
C LEU A 92 -11.11 2.41 -12.68
N THR A 93 -10.92 3.71 -12.44
CA THR A 93 -11.74 4.46 -11.46
C THR A 93 -13.23 4.36 -11.80
N MET A 94 -13.59 4.58 -13.07
CA MET A 94 -14.99 4.46 -13.50
C MET A 94 -15.56 3.05 -13.33
N LEU A 95 -14.74 2.02 -13.60
CA LEU A 95 -15.12 0.63 -13.38
C LEU A 95 -15.33 0.34 -11.89
N PHE A 96 -14.46 0.84 -11.01
CA PHE A 96 -14.62 0.72 -9.56
C PHE A 96 -15.89 1.41 -9.08
N TYR A 97 -16.18 2.63 -9.52
CA TYR A 97 -17.43 3.32 -9.20
C TYR A 97 -18.65 2.51 -9.61
N ALA A 98 -18.63 1.87 -10.78
CA ALA A 98 -19.76 1.06 -11.22
C ALA A 98 -19.92 -0.23 -10.39
N LEU A 99 -18.81 -0.85 -9.97
CA LEU A 99 -18.82 -2.01 -9.07
C LEU A 99 -19.35 -1.62 -7.67
N GLU A 100 -18.88 -0.50 -7.13
CA GLU A 100 -19.31 0.03 -5.84
C GLU A 100 -20.80 0.41 -5.87
N TYR A 101 -21.26 1.04 -6.95
CA TYR A 101 -22.68 1.35 -7.14
C TYR A 101 -23.53 0.08 -7.16
N LYS A 102 -23.09 -0.97 -7.87
CA LYS A 102 -23.79 -2.25 -7.91
C LYS A 102 -23.89 -2.93 -6.53
N ILE A 103 -22.87 -2.78 -5.70
CA ILE A 103 -22.82 -3.37 -4.35
C ILE A 103 -23.64 -2.54 -3.35
N GLY A 104 -23.48 -1.21 -3.39
CA GLY A 104 -24.01 -0.27 -2.40
C GLY A 104 -25.27 0.47 -2.80
N GLY A 105 -25.78 0.28 -4.02
CA GLY A 105 -26.98 0.93 -4.54
C GLY A 105 -26.89 2.45 -4.62
N GLY A 106 -25.68 3.01 -4.76
CA GLY A 106 -25.46 4.46 -4.73
C GLY A 106 -25.39 5.07 -3.32
N ASN A 107 -25.22 4.27 -2.27
CA ASN A 107 -24.90 4.78 -0.94
C ASN A 107 -23.39 5.10 -0.83
N ALA A 108 -23.07 6.33 -0.41
CA ALA A 108 -21.70 6.83 -0.24
C ALA A 108 -20.82 5.96 0.68
N PHE A 109 -21.42 5.24 1.63
CA PHE A 109 -20.74 4.34 2.56
C PHE A 109 -19.78 3.36 1.86
N ILE A 110 -20.23 2.70 0.79
CA ILE A 110 -19.42 1.68 0.10
C ILE A 110 -18.22 2.30 -0.61
N PHE A 111 -18.41 3.46 -1.24
CA PHE A 111 -17.36 4.20 -1.93
C PHE A 111 -16.29 4.68 -0.94
N HIS A 112 -16.71 5.31 0.17
CA HIS A 112 -15.78 5.75 1.20
C HIS A 112 -15.05 4.59 1.88
N LEU A 113 -15.77 3.48 2.16
CA LEU A 113 -15.16 2.30 2.76
C LEU A 113 -14.08 1.71 1.84
N ASN A 114 -14.38 1.54 0.55
CA ASN A 114 -13.42 1.00 -0.39
C ASN A 114 -12.21 1.93 -0.58
N ASN A 115 -12.41 3.24 -0.65
CA ASN A 115 -11.31 4.22 -0.69
C ASN A 115 -10.40 4.11 0.55
N ILE A 116 -10.97 3.95 1.75
CA ILE A 116 -10.18 3.74 2.98
C ILE A 116 -9.39 2.43 2.91
N LEU A 117 -10.00 1.33 2.45
CA LEU A 117 -9.32 0.05 2.31
C LEU A 117 -8.16 0.11 1.31
N LEU A 118 -8.37 0.78 0.18
CA LEU A 118 -7.33 1.02 -0.82
C LEU A 118 -6.20 1.89 -0.26
N HIS A 119 -6.51 2.94 0.50
CA HIS A 119 -5.50 3.79 1.14
C HIS A 119 -4.69 3.04 2.20
N ILE A 120 -5.34 2.19 3.00
CA ILE A 120 -4.65 1.29 3.95
C ILE A 120 -3.71 0.34 3.19
N ALA A 121 -4.19 -0.28 2.11
CA ALA A 121 -3.38 -1.17 1.29
C ALA A 121 -2.16 -0.45 0.69
N ASN A 122 -2.36 0.75 0.14
CA ASN A 122 -1.28 1.57 -0.40
C ASN A 122 -0.28 2.01 0.68
N SER A 123 -0.76 2.40 1.87
CA SER A 123 0.10 2.77 3.00
C SER A 123 0.96 1.60 3.48
N ILE A 124 0.39 0.37 3.50
CA ILE A 124 1.14 -0.87 3.74
C ILE A 124 2.22 -1.08 2.67
N LEU A 125 1.87 -0.91 1.39
CA LEU A 125 2.81 -1.06 0.28
C LEU A 125 3.96 -0.05 0.38
N VAL A 126 3.68 1.21 0.73
CA VAL A 126 4.70 2.23 0.99
C VAL A 126 5.63 1.78 2.12
N TYR A 127 5.09 1.32 3.24
CA TYR A 127 5.91 0.80 4.34
C TYR A 127 6.82 -0.34 3.89
N ILE A 128 6.27 -1.34 3.18
CA ILE A 128 7.04 -2.48 2.66
C ILE A 128 8.11 -2.02 1.66
N LEU A 129 7.78 -1.09 0.77
CA LEU A 129 8.71 -0.54 -0.22
C LEU A 129 9.89 0.14 0.46
N ILE A 130 9.65 1.04 1.43
CA ILE A 130 10.74 1.72 2.14
C ILE A 130 11.53 0.74 3.00
N ARG A 131 10.91 -0.29 3.58
CA ARG A 131 11.63 -1.38 4.26
C ARG A 131 12.57 -2.16 3.33
N LYS A 132 12.22 -2.30 2.05
CA LYS A 132 13.09 -2.90 1.03
C LYS A 132 14.22 -1.95 0.61
N ILE A 133 13.94 -0.66 0.49
CA ILE A 133 14.93 0.36 0.09
C ILE A 133 15.94 0.64 1.23
N SER A 134 15.48 0.69 2.48
CA SER A 134 16.32 0.98 3.67
C SER A 134 16.15 -0.07 4.77
N PRO A 135 16.67 -1.31 4.60
CA PRO A 135 16.40 -2.43 5.50
C PRO A 135 16.89 -2.21 6.94
N LYS A 136 17.93 -1.39 7.12
CA LYS A 136 18.55 -1.13 8.45
C LYS A 136 17.76 -0.11 9.28
N ASN A 137 16.90 0.69 8.66
CA ASN A 137 16.27 1.86 9.27
C ASN A 137 14.74 1.74 9.28
N ALA A 138 14.20 0.87 10.14
CA ALA A 138 12.75 0.66 10.26
C ALA A 138 11.99 1.94 10.65
N VAL A 139 12.64 2.86 11.37
CA VAL A 139 12.08 4.17 11.75
C VAL A 139 11.80 5.03 10.52
N VAL A 140 12.71 5.06 9.55
CA VAL A 140 12.51 5.82 8.29
C VAL A 140 11.30 5.28 7.54
N ALA A 141 11.19 3.95 7.41
CA ALA A 141 10.02 3.34 6.78
C ALA A 141 8.71 3.68 7.49
N LEU A 142 8.71 3.66 8.83
CA LEU A 142 7.53 4.00 9.61
C LEU A 142 7.13 5.46 9.44
N ILE A 143 8.09 6.38 9.55
CA ILE A 143 7.84 7.82 9.41
C ILE A 143 7.33 8.13 8.00
N THR A 144 7.96 7.61 6.94
CA THR A 144 7.52 7.83 5.57
C THR A 144 6.12 7.28 5.32
N ALA A 145 5.83 6.06 5.78
CA ALA A 145 4.50 5.48 5.64
C ALA A 145 3.43 6.23 6.46
N ALA A 146 3.78 6.72 7.66
CA ALA A 146 2.88 7.52 8.48
C ALA A 146 2.58 8.88 7.83
N PHE A 147 3.59 9.56 7.27
CA PHE A 147 3.36 10.78 6.51
C PHE A 147 2.47 10.55 5.30
N PHE A 148 2.71 9.48 4.54
CA PHE A 148 1.85 9.08 3.43
C PHE A 148 0.41 8.78 3.88
N ALA A 149 0.25 8.05 4.99
CA ALA A 149 -1.05 7.70 5.54
C ALA A 149 -1.85 8.91 6.03
N VAL A 150 -1.18 9.91 6.63
CA VAL A 150 -1.84 11.12 7.19
C VAL A 150 -2.13 12.17 6.12
N HIS A 151 -1.44 12.12 4.98
CA HIS A 151 -1.60 13.10 3.92
C HIS A 151 -3.01 13.00 3.31
N PRO A 152 -3.79 14.11 3.28
CA PRO A 152 -5.11 14.13 2.68
C PRO A 152 -5.09 13.96 1.16
#